data_AF-A0A2E5VBK4-F1
#
_entry.id   AF-A0A2E5VBK4-F1
#
_cell.length_a   1.000
_cell.length_b   1.000
_cell.length_c   1.000
_cell.angle_alpha   90.00
_cell.angle_beta   90.00
_cell.angle_gamma   90.00
#
_symmetry.space_group_name_H-M   'P 1'
#
loop_
_entity.id
_entity.type
_entity.pdbx_description
1 polymer ?
#
loop_
_entity_poly.entity_id
_entity_poly.type
_entity_poly.pdbx_seq_one_letter_code
_entity_poly.pdbx_strand_id
1 'polypeptide(L)'
;MGFEECRDYDIEVGDLVRWVISYAVFAADAHGNVHPITPIYEMGIVIEVSTHDPCLFCAFVVNSDFGNGYRLIDITDCEEFEILNKELSILP
;
A
#
# COMPACT_ATOMS: atom_id res chain seq x y z
N MET A 1 10.38 -8.19 13.50
CA MET A 1 9.86 -9.44 12.91
C MET A 1 9.39 -9.16 11.48
N GLY A 2 10.11 -8.35 10.69
CA GLY A 2 9.47 -7.64 9.54
C GLY A 2 10.18 -7.71 8.18
N PHE A 3 11.30 -8.42 8.03
CA PHE A 3 11.99 -8.51 6.73
C PHE A 3 11.51 -9.67 5.85
N GLU A 4 10.84 -10.68 6.44
CA GLU A 4 10.34 -11.83 5.67
C GLU A 4 9.01 -11.53 4.98
N GLU A 5 8.12 -10.73 5.59
CA GLU A 5 6.79 -10.40 5.06
C GLU A 5 6.85 -9.56 3.77
N CYS A 6 7.85 -8.69 3.61
CA CYS A 6 7.98 -7.90 2.38
C CYS A 6 8.42 -8.73 1.17
N ARG A 7 9.13 -9.85 1.38
CA ARG A 7 9.59 -10.71 0.28
C ARG A 7 8.45 -11.46 -0.40
N ASP A 8 7.32 -11.59 0.27
CA ASP A 8 6.12 -12.19 -0.31
C ASP A 8 5.45 -11.25 -1.32
N TYR A 9 5.65 -9.93 -1.16
CA TYR A 9 5.27 -8.93 -2.15
C TYR A 9 6.37 -8.85 -3.21
N ASP A 10 6.26 -9.67 -4.25
CA ASP A 10 7.11 -9.65 -5.44
C ASP A 10 6.88 -8.38 -6.29
N ILE A 11 7.09 -7.19 -5.71
CA ILE A 11 6.76 -5.90 -6.33
C ILE A 11 7.72 -5.60 -7.47
N GLU A 12 7.14 -5.18 -8.60
CA GLU A 12 7.91 -4.81 -9.78
C GLU A 12 7.63 -3.36 -10.20
N VAL A 13 8.60 -2.77 -10.91
CA VAL A 13 8.40 -1.47 -11.56
C VAL A 13 7.26 -1.59 -12.57
N GLY A 14 6.29 -0.68 -12.47
CA GLY A 14 5.08 -0.67 -13.27
C GLY A 14 3.85 -1.25 -12.58
N ASP A 15 4.00 -1.89 -11.41
CA ASP A 15 2.87 -2.37 -10.65
C ASP A 15 1.94 -1.23 -10.22
N LEU A 16 0.63 -1.46 -10.34
CA LEU A 16 -0.39 -0.58 -9.79
C LEU A 16 -0.66 -1.05 -8.37
N VAL A 17 -0.33 -0.22 -7.40
CA VAL A 17 -0.46 -0.56 -5.98
C VAL A 17 -1.43 0.38 -5.27
N ARG A 18 -2.02 -0.09 -4.17
CA ARG A 18 -2.76 0.74 -3.22
C ARG A 18 -2.33 0.45 -1.80
N TRP A 19 -2.43 1.46 -0.94
CA TRP A 19 -2.16 1.33 0.49
C TRP A 19 -3.10 2.22 1.28
N VAL A 20 -3.33 1.87 2.54
CA VAL A 20 -4.14 2.67 3.45
C VAL A 20 -3.32 3.84 4.00
N ILE A 21 -3.86 5.06 3.88
CA ILE A 21 -3.26 6.28 4.44
C ILE A 21 -3.97 6.78 5.69
N SER A 22 -5.23 6.37 5.90
CA SER A 22 -6.04 6.74 7.06
C SER A 22 -7.34 5.93 7.09
N TYR A 23 -8.20 6.19 8.08
CA TYR A 23 -9.54 5.64 8.16
C TYR A 23 -10.58 6.75 8.37
N ALA A 24 -11.64 6.74 7.57
CA ALA A 24 -12.72 7.71 7.67
C ALA A 24 -13.64 7.45 8.87
N VAL A 25 -13.73 6.19 9.31
CA VAL A 25 -14.64 5.75 10.37
C VAL A 25 -13.91 4.79 11.30
N PHE A 26 -14.10 5.02 12.59
CA PHE A 26 -13.70 4.13 13.67
C PHE A 26 -14.95 3.72 14.46
N ALA A 27 -15.01 2.46 14.89
CA ALA A 27 -16.08 1.96 15.73
C ALA A 27 -15.56 1.52 17.09
N ALA A 28 -16.38 1.68 18.12
CA ALA A 28 -16.11 1.14 19.44
C ALA A 28 -16.84 -0.20 19.62
N ASP A 29 -16.16 -1.22 20.11
CA ASP A 29 -16.78 -2.47 20.52
C ASP A 29 -17.49 -2.35 21.89
N ALA A 30 -18.17 -3.42 22.33
CA ALA A 30 -18.89 -3.45 23.60
C ALA A 30 -17.97 -3.30 24.84
N HIS A 31 -16.66 -3.43 24.67
CA HIS A 31 -15.65 -3.27 25.72
C HIS A 31 -14.97 -1.89 25.67
N GLY A 32 -15.36 -1.04 24.71
CA GLY A 32 -14.81 0.31 24.54
C GLY A 32 -13.49 0.35 23.75
N ASN A 33 -13.06 -0.75 23.13
CA ASN A 33 -11.90 -0.70 22.23
C ASN A 33 -12.33 -0.08 20.90
N VAL A 34 -11.47 0.79 20.35
CA VAL A 34 -11.73 1.48 19.09
C VAL A 34 -10.98 0.79 17.96
N HIS A 35 -11.68 0.45 16.89
CA HIS A 35 -11.14 -0.25 15.73
C HIS A 35 -11.44 0.54 14.45
N PRO A 36 -10.49 0.61 13.50
CA PRO A 36 -10.73 1.19 12.19
C PRO A 36 -11.74 0.34 11.39
N ILE A 37 -12.63 0.98 10.62
CA ILE A 37 -13.63 0.27 9.79
C ILE A 37 -13.60 0.68 8.32
N THR A 38 -13.39 1.97 8.02
CA THR A 38 -13.50 2.46 6.63
C THR A 38 -12.16 3.01 6.18
N PRO A 39 -11.32 2.19 5.52
CA PRO A 39 -10.01 2.62 5.04
C PRO A 39 -10.13 3.70 3.96
N ILE A 40 -9.20 4.65 4.01
CA ILE A 40 -8.93 5.64 2.97
C ILE A 40 -7.65 5.19 2.28
N TYR A 41 -7.76 4.91 0.99
CA TYR A 41 -6.65 4.43 0.18
C TYR A 41 -6.00 5.56 -0.61
N GLU A 42 -4.68 5.47 -0.77
CA GLU A 42 -3.94 6.12 -1.86
C GLU A 42 -3.48 5.04 -2.85
N MET A 43 -3.30 5.41 -4.11
CA MET A 43 -2.86 4.50 -5.16
C MET A 43 -1.74 5.13 -5.96
N GLY A 44 -0.82 4.30 -6.44
CA GLY A 44 0.28 4.75 -7.27
C GLY A 44 0.80 3.67 -8.20
N ILE A 45 1.57 4.10 -9.19
CA ILE A 45 2.33 3.20 -10.06
C ILE A 45 3.75 3.14 -9.53
N VAL A 46 4.26 1.94 -9.27
CA VAL A 46 5.64 1.73 -8.84
C VAL A 46 6.59 2.18 -9.96
N ILE A 47 7.54 3.05 -9.63
CA ILE A 47 8.53 3.56 -10.58
C ILE A 47 9.94 3.07 -10.29
N GLU A 48 10.23 2.70 -9.04
CA GLU A 48 11.52 2.19 -8.59
C GLU A 48 11.33 1.34 -7.35
N VAL A 49 12.05 0.22 -7.26
CA VAL A 49 12.10 -0.65 -6.08
C VAL A 49 13.53 -0.62 -5.54
N SER A 50 13.69 -0.46 -4.23
CA SER A 50 15.01 -0.38 -3.62
C SER A 50 15.77 -1.71 -3.77
N THR A 51 17.01 -1.62 -4.23
CA THR A 51 17.92 -2.77 -4.35
C THR A 51 18.56 -3.17 -3.02
N HIS A 52 18.41 -2.34 -1.99
CA HIS A 52 19.00 -2.55 -0.66
C HIS A 52 17.96 -2.97 0.38
N ASP A 53 16.69 -2.61 0.16
CA ASP A 53 15.58 -2.92 1.04
C ASP A 53 14.33 -3.28 0.22
N PRO A 54 13.94 -4.57 0.16
CA PRO A 54 12.77 -5.00 -0.62
C PRO A 54 11.43 -4.47 -0.09
N CYS A 55 11.38 -3.92 1.14
CA CYS A 55 10.18 -3.29 1.68
C CYS A 55 9.95 -1.86 1.15
N LEU A 56 10.98 -1.25 0.55
CA LEU A 56 11.00 0.16 0.20
C LEU A 56 10.90 0.34 -1.31
N PHE A 57 9.91 1.10 -1.77
CA PHE A 57 9.75 1.46 -3.17
C PHE A 57 9.29 2.90 -3.35
N CYS A 58 9.47 3.44 -4.55
CA CYS A 58 8.95 4.73 -4.95
C CYS A 58 7.76 4.52 -5.90
N ALA A 59 6.67 5.21 -5.65
CA ALA A 59 5.50 5.23 -6.52
C ALA A 59 5.13 6.64 -6.95
N PHE A 60 4.61 6.75 -8.17
CA PHE A 60 3.97 7.96 -8.66
C PHE A 60 2.47 7.89 -8.44
N VAL A 61 1.96 8.84 -7.66
CA VAL A 61 0.55 8.97 -7.30
C VAL A 61 -0.13 9.99 -8.19
N VAL A 62 -1.31 9.63 -8.71
CA VAL A 62 -2.18 10.51 -9.50
C VAL A 62 -3.49 10.75 -8.77
N ASN A 63 -4.01 11.97 -8.85
CA ASN A 63 -5.28 12.39 -8.27
C ASN A 63 -5.40 12.13 -6.76
N SER A 64 -4.32 12.31 -5.99
CA SER A 64 -4.45 12.34 -4.53
C SER A 64 -4.97 13.69 -4.04
N ASP A 65 -5.57 13.69 -2.86
CA ASP A 65 -5.94 14.91 -2.13
C ASP A 65 -4.72 15.81 -1.82
N PHE A 66 -3.51 15.23 -1.86
CA PHE A 66 -2.23 15.91 -1.68
C PHE A 66 -1.56 16.31 -3.01
N GLY A 67 -2.27 16.17 -4.13
CA GLY A 67 -1.77 16.42 -5.47
C GLY A 67 -0.98 15.25 -6.09
N ASN A 68 -0.61 15.40 -7.36
CA ASN A 68 0.19 14.40 -8.06
C ASN A 68 1.65 14.46 -7.62
N GLY A 69 2.30 13.32 -7.47
CA GLY A 69 3.72 13.33 -7.14
C GLY A 69 4.30 11.97 -6.77
N TYR A 70 5.58 12.00 -6.45
CA TYR A 70 6.32 10.82 -6.00
C TYR A 70 6.11 10.61 -4.50
N ARG A 71 6.02 9.35 -4.10
CA ARG A 71 5.96 8.90 -2.71
C ARG A 71 6.98 7.78 -2.52
N LEU A 72 7.77 7.91 -1.47
CA LEU A 72 8.57 6.80 -0.96
C LEU A 72 7.70 6.04 0.04
N ILE A 73 7.51 4.75 -0.20
CA ILE A 73 6.62 3.88 0.57
C ILE A 73 7.46 2.76 1.18
N ASP A 74 7.33 2.60 2.49
CA ASP A 74 7.78 1.41 3.23
C ASP A 74 6.56 0.55 3.54
N ILE A 75 6.52 -0.66 3.01
CA ILE A 75 5.38 -1.58 3.16
C ILE A 75 5.22 -1.99 4.64
N THR A 76 6.30 -1.98 5.42
CA THR A 76 6.23 -2.33 6.84
C THR A 76 5.50 -1.29 7.68
N ASP A 77 5.37 -0.07 7.17
CA ASP A 77 4.61 1.02 7.78
C ASP A 77 3.16 1.08 7.28
N CYS A 78 2.78 0.25 6.31
CA CYS A 78 1.43 0.20 5.76
C CYS A 78 0.54 -0.71 6.61
N GLU A 79 -0.57 -0.19 7.13
CA GLU A 79 -1.57 -1.02 7.81
C GLU A 79 -2.17 -2.07 6.86
N GLU A 80 -2.41 -1.69 5.61
CA GLU A 80 -2.84 -2.57 4.53
C GLU A 80 -2.19 -2.12 3.21
N PHE A 81 -1.77 -3.10 2.40
CA PHE A 81 -1.10 -2.90 1.12
C PHE A 81 -1.54 -3.97 0.11
N GLU A 82 -1.70 -3.59 -1.16
CA GLU A 82 -2.11 -4.51 -2.23
C GLU A 82 -1.55 -4.12 -3.60
N ILE A 83 -1.20 -5.15 -4.39
CA ILE A 83 -0.83 -5.02 -5.80
C ILE A 83 -2.06 -5.36 -6.67
N LEU A 84 -2.65 -4.35 -7.30
CA LEU A 84 -3.95 -4.43 -7.97
C LEU A 84 -3.92 -5.12 -9.34
N ASN A 85 -2.77 -5.12 -10.01
CA ASN A 85 -2.63 -5.61 -11.38
C ASN A 85 -2.19 -7.09 -11.47
N LYS A 86 -1.84 -7.74 -10.35
CA LYS A 86 -1.37 -9.14 -10.38
C LYS A 86 -2.46 -10.17 -10.67
N GLU A 87 -3.71 -9.86 -10.34
CA GLU A 87 -4.86 -10.75 -10.65
C GLU A 87 -5.27 -10.77 -12.14
N LEU A 88 -4.73 -9.87 -12.97
CA LEU A 88 -5.05 -9.82 -14.41
C LEU A 88 -4.27 -10.83 -15.26
N SER A 89 -3.29 -11.51 -14.68
CA SER A 89 -2.44 -12.50 -15.37
C SER A 89 -3.07 -13.90 -15.52
N ILE A 90 -4.28 -14.11 -14.98
CA ILE A 90 -5.00 -15.40 -14.95
C ILE A 90 -6.15 -15.46 -15.97
N LEU A 91 -6.34 -14.42 -16.81
CA LEU A 91 -7.35 -14.47 -17.87
C LEU A 91 -6.75 -15.11 -19.14
N PRO A 92 -7.34 -16.22 -19.65
CA PRO A 92 -6.84 -16.97 -20.80
C PRO A 92 -6.93 -16.21 -22.13
#